data_AF-A0A9X1TT74-F1
#
_entry.id   AF-A0A9X1TT74-F1
#
_cell.length_a   1.000
_cell.length_b   1.000
_cell.length_c   1.000
_cell.angle_alpha   90.00
_cell.angle_beta   90.00
_cell.angle_gamma   90.00
#
_symmetry.space_group_name_H-M   'P 1'
#
loop_
_entity.id
_entity.type
_entity.pdbx_description
1 polymer ?
#
loop_
_entity_poly.entity_id
_entity_poly.type
_entity_poly.pdbx_seq_one_letter_code
_entity_poly.pdbx_strand_id
1 'polypeptide(L)'
;MENAPRKNGSALRLFRTGGVAVAVALGASLLAAPQSFAADSPSTRELLDACSWADLCEFHPQSYREYTGPKHQVGSTAYNCGSQTNQHRIDWSDTTASTNSVGVSVSAGAKFWQVFEAEVELSYSHTWTTSHTDTESNLINIPAGSKGWIERGNSKQEATGWYEIHFGKRYYGHYIWYVRNYKASGYNGDNVRNGYVNFKDAKMTSTEYNQHCR
;
A
#
# COMPACT_ATOMS: atom_id res chain seq x y z
N MET A 1 29.83 -50.40 31.04
CA MET A 1 29.82 -51.63 30.22
C MET A 1 28.49 -51.68 29.50
N GLU A 2 28.60 -51.77 28.18
CA GLU A 2 27.58 -52.06 27.19
C GLU A 2 26.55 -53.10 27.67
N ASN A 3 25.26 -52.86 27.47
CA ASN A 3 24.46 -53.77 26.64
C ASN A 3 23.05 -53.24 26.39
N ALA A 4 22.71 -53.29 25.11
CA ALA A 4 21.44 -52.95 24.51
C ALA A 4 20.47 -54.17 24.56
N PRO A 5 19.35 -54.20 23.82
CA PRO A 5 18.02 -54.43 24.36
C PRO A 5 17.45 -55.80 23.95
N ARG A 6 16.25 -56.17 24.42
CA ARG A 6 15.43 -57.14 23.69
C ARG A 6 13.92 -56.89 23.82
N LYS A 7 13.33 -56.77 22.63
CA LYS A 7 11.91 -56.65 22.31
C LYS A 7 11.16 -57.98 22.46
N ASN A 8 9.83 -57.83 22.39
CA ASN A 8 8.81 -58.70 21.79
C ASN A 8 7.95 -59.51 22.75
N GLY A 9 6.64 -59.39 22.56
CA GLY A 9 5.66 -60.32 23.10
C GLY A 9 4.24 -59.78 23.10
N SER A 10 3.67 -59.58 21.91
CA SER A 10 2.24 -59.36 21.68
C SER A 10 1.40 -60.51 22.22
N ALA A 11 0.22 -60.23 22.78
CA ALA A 11 -1.07 -60.82 22.36
C ALA A 11 -2.20 -60.43 23.34
N LEU A 12 -3.24 -59.82 22.77
CA LEU A 12 -4.59 -59.72 23.34
C LEU A 12 -5.11 -61.12 23.74
N ARG A 13 -6.03 -61.18 24.71
CA ARG A 13 -7.40 -61.70 24.51
C ARG A 13 -8.30 -61.66 25.77
N LEU A 14 -9.52 -61.19 25.51
CA LEU A 14 -10.85 -61.59 26.05
C LEU A 14 -11.30 -61.24 27.49
N PHE A 15 -12.26 -60.30 27.53
CA PHE A 15 -13.64 -60.42 28.07
C PHE A 15 -13.89 -61.08 29.44
N ARG A 16 -14.46 -60.35 30.41
CA ARG A 16 -15.91 -60.13 30.65
C ARG A 16 -16.20 -59.73 32.12
N THR A 17 -17.10 -58.75 32.26
CA THR A 17 -18.10 -58.52 33.35
C THR A 17 -17.66 -58.23 34.79
N GLY A 18 -18.28 -57.17 35.35
CA GLY A 18 -18.44 -56.99 36.80
C GLY A 18 -18.06 -55.59 37.25
N GLY A 19 -19.04 -54.68 37.36
CA GLY A 19 -18.80 -53.30 37.74
C GLY A 19 -18.38 -53.13 39.20
N VAL A 20 -17.48 -52.18 39.43
CA VAL A 20 -17.45 -51.30 40.61
C VAL A 20 -16.95 -49.95 40.12
N ALA A 21 -17.77 -48.91 40.27
CA ALA A 21 -17.38 -47.54 40.03
C ALA A 21 -16.37 -47.11 41.11
N VAL A 22 -15.15 -46.81 40.71
CA VAL A 22 -14.19 -46.04 41.50
C VAL A 22 -13.91 -44.76 40.72
N ALA A 23 -14.54 -43.67 41.15
CA ALA A 23 -14.27 -42.34 40.64
C ALA A 23 -12.86 -41.92 41.06
N VAL A 24 -11.89 -42.08 40.16
CA VAL A 24 -10.59 -41.43 40.29
C VAL A 24 -10.72 -40.07 39.63
N ALA A 25 -10.85 -39.03 40.46
CA ALA A 25 -10.76 -37.64 40.03
C ALA A 25 -9.31 -37.35 39.59
N LEU A 26 -8.99 -37.68 38.33
CA LEU A 26 -7.79 -37.19 37.67
C LEU A 26 -8.10 -35.83 37.07
N GLY A 27 -7.36 -34.82 37.53
CA GLY A 27 -7.47 -33.44 37.09
C GLY A 27 -7.42 -33.33 35.57
N ALA A 28 -8.52 -32.85 34.99
CA ALA A 28 -8.52 -32.26 33.68
C ALA A 28 -8.27 -30.76 33.87
N SER A 29 -7.00 -30.36 33.92
CA SER A 29 -6.63 -29.00 33.52
C SER A 29 -7.10 -28.83 32.07
N LEU A 30 -8.27 -28.20 31.91
CA LEU A 30 -8.77 -27.70 30.64
C LEU A 30 -7.75 -26.70 30.12
N LEU A 31 -6.80 -27.19 29.31
CA LEU A 31 -6.11 -26.34 28.35
C LEU A 31 -7.19 -25.83 27.40
N ALA A 32 -7.73 -24.65 27.69
CA ALA A 32 -8.49 -23.90 26.70
C ALA A 32 -7.53 -23.64 25.54
N ALA A 33 -7.62 -24.46 24.49
CA ALA A 33 -7.01 -24.14 23.23
C ALA A 33 -7.54 -22.76 22.81
N PRO A 34 -6.69 -21.82 22.38
CA PRO A 34 -7.19 -20.55 21.86
C PRO A 34 -8.16 -20.87 20.71
N GLN A 35 -9.41 -20.48 20.87
CA GLN A 35 -10.39 -20.58 19.80
C GLN A 35 -9.95 -19.61 18.71
N SER A 36 -9.33 -20.14 17.64
CA SER A 36 -9.16 -19.39 16.42
C SER A 36 -10.57 -19.17 15.83
N PHE A 37 -11.11 -17.97 15.98
CA PHE A 37 -12.27 -17.57 15.20
C PHE A 37 -11.82 -17.53 13.73
N ALA A 38 -12.29 -18.47 12.91
CA ALA A 38 -12.17 -18.33 11.47
C ALA A 38 -12.97 -17.08 11.06
N ALA A 39 -12.40 -16.21 10.22
CA ALA A 39 -13.14 -15.07 9.72
C ALA A 39 -14.34 -15.57 8.90
N ASP A 40 -15.55 -15.10 9.22
CA ASP A 40 -16.79 -15.51 8.53
C ASP A 40 -16.89 -14.97 7.09
N SER A 41 -15.97 -14.08 6.68
CA SER A 41 -15.89 -13.50 5.34
C SER A 41 -14.45 -13.12 5.00
N PRO A 42 -14.05 -13.16 3.71
CA PRO A 42 -12.74 -12.70 3.28
C PRO A 42 -12.64 -11.18 3.44
N SER A 43 -11.46 -10.69 3.76
CA SER A 43 -11.13 -9.27 3.70
C SER A 43 -11.16 -8.77 2.26
N THR A 44 -11.28 -7.44 2.09
CA THR A 44 -11.18 -6.82 0.76
C THR A 44 -9.85 -7.14 0.08
N ARG A 45 -8.76 -7.21 0.85
CA ARG A 45 -7.43 -7.60 0.36
C ARG A 45 -7.47 -8.99 -0.27
N GLU A 46 -7.99 -9.97 0.47
CA GLU A 46 -8.07 -11.36 0.02
C GLU A 46 -8.97 -11.51 -1.20
N LEU A 47 -10.07 -10.76 -1.28
CA LEU A 47 -10.91 -10.73 -2.47
C LEU A 47 -10.15 -10.19 -3.70
N LEU A 48 -9.43 -9.08 -3.57
CA LEU A 48 -8.66 -8.53 -4.68
C LEU A 48 -7.48 -9.42 -5.09
N ASP A 49 -6.80 -10.06 -4.14
CA ASP A 49 -5.76 -11.06 -4.46
C ASP A 49 -6.34 -12.27 -5.20
N ALA A 50 -7.60 -12.62 -4.90
CA ALA A 50 -8.28 -13.72 -5.56
C ALA A 50 -8.51 -13.46 -7.06
N CYS A 51 -8.43 -12.22 -7.56
CA CYS A 51 -8.44 -11.95 -9.00
C CYS A 51 -7.35 -12.69 -9.80
N SER A 52 -6.29 -13.16 -9.14
CA SER A 52 -5.26 -13.98 -9.78
C SER A 52 -5.69 -15.40 -10.14
N TRP A 53 -6.77 -15.91 -9.54
CA TRP A 53 -7.27 -17.27 -9.75
C TRP A 53 -8.80 -17.39 -9.84
N ALA A 54 -9.54 -16.29 -9.67
CA ALA A 54 -10.96 -16.19 -9.93
C ALA A 54 -11.27 -16.44 -11.42
N ASP A 55 -12.46 -16.95 -11.72
CA ASP A 55 -12.90 -17.17 -13.10
C ASP A 55 -13.24 -15.85 -13.80
N LEU A 56 -13.70 -14.86 -13.02
CA LEU A 56 -13.92 -13.49 -13.46
C LEU A 56 -13.36 -12.53 -12.41
N CYS A 57 -12.69 -11.48 -12.87
CA CYS A 57 -12.41 -10.30 -12.07
C CYS A 57 -12.52 -9.09 -13.00
N GLU A 58 -13.53 -8.27 -12.77
CA GLU A 58 -13.82 -7.06 -13.53
C GLU A 58 -13.85 -5.86 -12.60
N PHE A 59 -13.32 -4.74 -13.07
CA PHE A 59 -13.50 -3.45 -12.41
C PHE A 59 -14.55 -2.65 -13.17
N HIS A 60 -15.50 -2.08 -12.44
CA HIS A 60 -16.58 -1.27 -12.96
C HIS A 60 -16.35 0.19 -12.55
N PRO A 61 -15.78 1.03 -13.44
CA PRO A 61 -15.50 2.42 -13.13
C PRO A 61 -16.79 3.22 -12.94
N GLN A 62 -16.76 4.15 -11.99
CA GLN A 62 -17.92 5.00 -11.65
C GLN A 62 -17.62 6.49 -11.80
N SER A 63 -16.41 6.92 -11.49
CA SER A 63 -15.99 8.29 -11.76
C SER A 63 -14.49 8.40 -11.96
N TYR A 64 -14.10 9.45 -12.67
CA TYR A 64 -12.72 9.85 -12.93
C TYR A 64 -12.58 11.35 -12.70
N ARG A 65 -11.46 11.78 -12.13
CA ARG A 65 -11.10 13.19 -12.08
C ARG A 65 -9.59 13.40 -12.10
N GLU A 66 -9.22 14.57 -12.60
CA GLU A 66 -7.86 15.10 -12.53
C GLU A 66 -7.77 16.16 -11.43
N TYR A 67 -6.59 16.30 -10.82
CA TYR A 67 -6.35 17.31 -9.80
C TYR A 67 -4.85 17.56 -9.58
N THR A 68 -4.51 18.69 -8.97
CA THR A 68 -3.16 18.94 -8.46
C THR A 68 -2.99 18.30 -7.09
N GLY A 69 -1.93 17.50 -6.91
CA GLY A 69 -1.54 16.90 -5.65
C GLY A 69 -1.18 17.95 -4.57
N PRO A 70 -1.06 17.52 -3.31
CA PRO A 70 -0.68 18.42 -2.23
C PRO A 70 0.70 19.03 -2.48
N LYS A 71 0.83 20.31 -2.15
CA LYS A 71 2.09 21.01 -2.24
C LYS A 71 3.10 20.44 -1.23
N HIS A 72 4.34 20.24 -1.65
CA HIS A 72 5.42 19.81 -0.77
C HIS A 72 6.76 20.36 -1.27
N GLN A 73 7.76 20.42 -0.38
CA GLN A 73 9.10 20.83 -0.76
C GLN A 73 9.81 19.70 -1.50
N VAL A 74 10.49 20.02 -2.60
CA VAL A 74 11.42 19.13 -3.29
C VAL A 74 12.84 19.68 -3.21
N GLY A 75 13.81 18.78 -3.10
CA GLY A 75 15.22 19.15 -2.91
C GLY A 75 15.51 19.82 -1.57
N SER A 76 16.75 20.26 -1.42
CA SER A 76 17.22 20.97 -0.22
C SER A 76 16.81 22.43 -0.22
N THR A 77 16.64 23.02 0.97
CA THR A 77 16.63 24.48 1.14
C THR A 77 18.04 25.03 0.95
N ALA A 78 18.20 26.04 0.10
CA ALA A 78 19.45 26.76 -0.10
C ALA A 78 19.47 28.03 0.76
N TYR A 79 20.62 28.36 1.33
CA TYR A 79 20.80 29.51 2.22
C TYR A 79 21.81 30.47 1.61
N ASN A 80 21.43 31.74 1.49
CA ASN A 80 22.33 32.78 1.00
C ASN A 80 22.89 33.60 2.16
N CYS A 81 24.08 33.20 2.60
CA CYS A 81 24.85 33.88 3.65
C CYS A 81 25.61 35.11 3.16
N GLY A 82 25.62 35.38 1.86
CA GLY A 82 26.28 36.53 1.26
C GLY A 82 25.53 37.84 1.50
N SER A 83 26.18 38.94 1.12
CA SER A 83 25.64 40.30 1.19
C SER A 83 24.89 40.73 -0.08
N GLN A 84 24.88 39.90 -1.13
CA GLN A 84 24.21 40.14 -2.41
C GLN A 84 23.22 39.02 -2.71
N THR A 85 22.30 39.26 -3.65
CA THR A 85 21.48 38.19 -4.23
C THR A 85 22.38 37.22 -4.99
N ASN A 86 22.32 35.93 -4.63
CA ASN A 86 23.13 34.89 -5.25
C ASN A 86 22.24 33.86 -5.92
N GLN A 87 22.74 33.29 -7.02
CA GLN A 87 22.09 32.18 -7.70
C GLN A 87 22.51 30.86 -7.06
N HIS A 88 21.53 30.05 -6.66
CA HIS A 88 21.74 28.72 -6.10
C HIS A 88 21.13 27.66 -7.00
N ARG A 89 21.86 26.57 -7.21
CA ARG A 89 21.35 25.37 -7.86
C ARG A 89 20.70 24.45 -6.84
N ILE A 90 19.49 24.01 -7.12
CA ILE A 90 18.79 22.98 -6.35
C ILE A 90 18.47 21.83 -7.30
N ASP A 91 19.12 20.70 -7.05
CA ASP A 91 18.84 19.42 -7.69
C ASP A 91 17.79 18.66 -6.86
N TRP A 92 16.79 18.07 -7.51
CA TRP A 92 15.75 17.31 -6.82
C TRP A 92 15.23 16.15 -7.66
N SER A 93 14.70 15.15 -6.97
CA SER A 93 13.97 14.02 -7.52
C SER A 93 12.71 13.82 -6.71
N ASP A 94 11.58 13.61 -7.38
CA ASP A 94 10.28 13.42 -6.74
C ASP A 94 9.49 12.31 -7.43
N THR A 95 9.04 11.33 -6.65
CA THR A 95 8.33 10.14 -7.13
C THR A 95 6.87 10.20 -6.70
N THR A 96 5.96 10.26 -7.67
CA THR A 96 4.52 10.08 -7.45
C THR A 96 4.12 8.64 -7.73
N ALA A 97 3.81 7.88 -6.67
CA ALA A 97 3.30 6.51 -6.76
C ALA A 97 1.77 6.46 -6.67
N SER A 98 1.19 5.44 -7.28
CA SER A 98 -0.23 5.13 -7.15
C SER A 98 -0.58 4.67 -5.74
N THR A 99 -1.75 5.09 -5.28
CA THR A 99 -2.33 4.71 -3.98
C THR A 99 -3.73 4.15 -4.19
N ASN A 100 -4.22 3.34 -3.27
CA ASN A 100 -5.59 2.81 -3.32
C ASN A 100 -6.25 2.76 -1.93
N SER A 101 -7.56 2.56 -1.89
CA SER A 101 -8.36 2.50 -0.65
C SER A 101 -8.12 1.23 0.18
N VAL A 102 -7.38 0.25 -0.34
CA VAL A 102 -7.14 -1.04 0.33
C VAL A 102 -5.79 -1.10 1.03
N GLY A 103 -5.02 -0.01 1.04
CA GLY A 103 -3.76 0.12 1.79
C GLY A 103 -2.64 -0.79 1.28
N VAL A 104 -2.80 -1.36 0.09
CA VAL A 104 -1.82 -2.26 -0.52
C VAL A 104 -0.87 -1.41 -1.34
N SER A 105 0.43 -1.57 -1.10
CA SER A 105 1.44 -1.09 -2.05
C SER A 105 1.10 -1.66 -3.42
N VAL A 106 0.79 -0.80 -4.37
CA VAL A 106 0.50 -1.19 -5.75
C VAL A 106 1.75 -1.87 -6.30
N SER A 107 1.80 -3.20 -6.24
CA SER A 107 2.73 -3.95 -7.05
C SER A 107 2.12 -3.97 -8.45
N ALA A 108 2.77 -3.33 -9.43
CA ALA A 108 2.33 -3.25 -10.83
C ALA A 108 2.01 -4.62 -11.48
N GLY A 109 2.36 -5.74 -10.83
CA GLY A 109 2.05 -7.10 -11.27
C GLY A 109 0.80 -7.75 -10.66
N ALA A 110 0.08 -7.08 -9.75
CA ALA A 110 -1.12 -7.68 -9.16
C ALA A 110 -2.27 -7.72 -10.19
N LYS A 111 -2.91 -8.88 -10.36
CA LYS A 111 -3.93 -9.07 -11.40
C LYS A 111 -5.11 -8.10 -11.29
N PHE A 112 -5.59 -7.82 -10.06
CA PHE A 112 -6.66 -6.83 -9.86
C PHE A 112 -6.26 -5.43 -10.35
N TRP A 113 -4.98 -5.07 -10.17
CA TRP A 113 -4.48 -3.76 -10.58
C TRP A 113 -4.41 -3.65 -12.11
N GLN A 114 -3.95 -4.69 -12.80
CA GLN A 114 -3.97 -4.75 -14.27
C GLN A 114 -5.38 -4.63 -14.84
N VAL A 115 -6.36 -5.27 -14.18
CA VAL A 115 -7.79 -5.14 -14.55
C VAL A 115 -8.26 -3.70 -14.34
N PHE A 116 -7.92 -3.09 -13.21
CA PHE A 116 -8.27 -1.69 -12.96
C PHE A 116 -7.66 -0.72 -13.96
N GLU A 117 -6.37 -0.86 -14.28
CA GLU A 117 -5.71 -0.02 -15.29
C GLU A 117 -6.46 -0.17 -16.61
N ALA A 118 -6.60 -1.40 -17.14
CA ALA A 118 -7.27 -1.65 -18.41
C ALA A 118 -8.69 -1.06 -18.45
N GLU A 119 -9.52 -1.28 -17.42
CA GLU A 119 -10.91 -0.81 -17.40
C GLU A 119 -11.02 0.73 -17.30
N VAL A 120 -10.12 1.37 -16.54
CA VAL A 120 -10.06 2.84 -16.45
C VAL A 120 -9.60 3.43 -17.78
N GLU A 121 -8.56 2.86 -18.40
CA GLU A 121 -8.05 3.34 -19.68
C GLU A 121 -9.09 3.20 -20.79
N LEU A 122 -9.79 2.06 -20.84
CA LEU A 122 -10.89 1.83 -21.78
C LEU A 122 -12.07 2.77 -21.54
N SER A 123 -12.48 2.97 -20.29
CA SER A 123 -13.69 3.74 -19.95
C SER A 123 -13.50 5.24 -20.13
N TYR A 124 -12.31 5.76 -19.87
CA TYR A 124 -12.05 7.21 -19.86
C TYR A 124 -11.08 7.67 -20.95
N SER A 125 -10.53 6.76 -21.77
CA SER A 125 -9.55 7.09 -22.82
C SER A 125 -8.33 7.85 -22.28
N HIS A 126 -7.87 7.46 -21.10
CA HIS A 126 -6.74 8.05 -20.39
C HIS A 126 -5.70 6.98 -20.07
N THR A 127 -4.43 7.34 -19.89
CA THR A 127 -3.37 6.41 -19.50
C THR A 127 -3.22 6.36 -17.98
N TRP A 128 -3.10 5.16 -17.39
CA TRP A 128 -2.81 5.04 -15.96
C TRP A 128 -1.32 4.80 -15.69
N THR A 129 -0.68 5.69 -14.92
CA THR A 129 0.74 5.54 -14.54
C THR A 129 0.86 5.15 -13.07
N THR A 130 1.34 3.92 -12.82
CA THR A 130 1.53 3.38 -11.46
C THR A 130 2.59 4.14 -10.66
N SER A 131 3.66 4.61 -11.30
CA SER A 131 4.70 5.39 -10.64
C SER A 131 5.41 6.26 -11.66
N HIS A 132 5.65 7.52 -11.30
CA HIS A 132 6.38 8.47 -12.12
C HIS A 132 7.41 9.19 -11.26
N THR A 133 8.63 9.38 -11.79
CA THR A 133 9.69 10.12 -11.11
C THR A 133 10.15 11.27 -11.99
N ASP A 134 10.04 12.49 -11.46
CA ASP A 134 10.63 13.66 -12.07
C ASP A 134 12.00 13.91 -11.44
N THR A 135 12.97 14.30 -12.26
CA THR A 135 14.31 14.70 -11.80
C THR A 135 14.68 15.97 -12.52
N GLU A 136 14.92 17.03 -11.77
CA GLU A 136 15.23 18.34 -12.33
C GLU A 136 16.33 19.05 -11.53
N SER A 137 16.86 20.08 -12.17
CA SER A 137 17.84 20.98 -11.58
C SER A 137 17.43 22.41 -11.90
N ASN A 138 17.07 23.17 -10.87
CA ASN A 138 16.65 24.56 -11.05
C ASN A 138 17.65 25.53 -10.43
N LEU A 139 17.77 26.71 -11.03
CA LEU A 139 18.55 27.83 -10.51
C LEU A 139 17.60 28.85 -9.89
N ILE A 140 17.84 29.23 -8.64
CA ILE A 140 17.02 30.17 -7.89
C ILE A 140 17.89 31.35 -7.45
N ASN A 141 17.40 32.57 -7.68
CA ASN A 141 18.04 33.77 -7.17
C ASN A 141 17.53 34.04 -5.75
N ILE A 142 18.40 33.93 -4.75
CA ILE A 142 18.04 34.07 -3.34
C ILE A 142 18.63 35.39 -2.82
N PRO A 143 17.83 36.31 -2.26
CA PRO A 143 18.34 37.56 -1.71
C PRO A 143 19.35 37.36 -0.56
N ALA A 144 20.14 38.39 -0.29
CA ALA A 144 21.09 38.39 0.82
C ALA A 144 20.40 38.12 2.17
N GLY A 145 20.94 37.17 2.95
CA GLY A 145 20.38 36.80 4.26
C GLY A 145 19.01 36.11 4.18
N SER A 146 18.68 35.50 3.03
CA SER A 146 17.45 34.73 2.82
C SER A 146 17.75 33.26 2.55
N LYS A 147 16.72 32.42 2.69
CA LYS A 147 16.70 31.03 2.27
C LYS A 147 15.74 30.86 1.10
N GLY A 148 15.99 29.90 0.24
CA GLY A 148 15.14 29.55 -0.90
C GLY A 148 14.91 28.05 -1.01
N TRP A 149 13.75 27.66 -1.50
CA TRP A 149 13.36 26.27 -1.70
C TRP A 149 12.40 26.13 -2.88
N ILE A 150 12.15 24.90 -3.30
CA ILE A 150 11.22 24.57 -4.38
C ILE A 150 10.00 23.90 -3.78
N GLU A 151 8.81 24.40 -4.10
CA GLU A 151 7.54 23.73 -3.82
C GLU A 151 6.99 23.10 -5.09
N ARG A 152 6.50 21.87 -4.97
CA ARG A 152 5.91 21.11 -6.07
C ARG A 152 4.50 20.66 -5.72
N GLY A 153 3.60 20.74 -6.72
CA GLY A 153 2.34 20.02 -6.73
C GLY A 153 2.28 19.13 -7.96
N ASN A 154 2.08 17.82 -7.79
CA ASN A 154 2.10 16.86 -8.90
C ASN A 154 0.79 16.90 -9.69
N SER A 155 0.85 16.64 -11.00
CA SER A 155 -0.37 16.31 -11.74
C SER A 155 -0.86 14.93 -11.34
N LYS A 156 -2.10 14.83 -10.85
CA LYS A 156 -2.69 13.58 -10.37
C LYS A 156 -4.01 13.28 -11.07
N GLN A 157 -4.32 11.99 -11.08
CA GLN A 157 -5.61 11.44 -11.49
C GLN A 157 -6.17 10.54 -10.39
N GLU A 158 -7.49 10.40 -10.36
CA GLU A 158 -8.18 9.47 -9.46
C GLU A 158 -9.37 8.85 -10.16
N ALA A 159 -9.52 7.53 -10.00
CA ALA A 159 -10.71 6.80 -10.41
C ALA A 159 -11.36 6.11 -9.20
N THR A 160 -12.67 5.96 -9.27
CA THR A 160 -13.46 5.22 -8.28
C THR A 160 -14.36 4.21 -8.97
N GLY A 161 -14.72 3.14 -8.27
CA GLY A 161 -15.59 2.11 -8.79
C GLY A 161 -15.72 0.93 -7.85
N TRP A 162 -15.98 -0.24 -8.41
CA TRP A 162 -16.14 -1.48 -7.66
C TRP A 162 -15.68 -2.69 -8.46
N TYR A 163 -15.31 -3.78 -7.79
CA TYR A 163 -14.97 -5.04 -8.45
C TYR A 163 -16.11 -6.04 -8.38
N GLU A 164 -16.28 -6.78 -9.47
CA GLU A 164 -17.05 -8.02 -9.55
C GLU A 164 -16.09 -9.20 -9.64
N ILE A 165 -16.26 -10.21 -8.78
CA ILE A 165 -15.36 -11.36 -8.74
C ILE A 165 -16.18 -12.65 -8.70
N HIS A 166 -15.99 -13.51 -9.71
CA HIS A 166 -16.70 -14.80 -9.80
C HIS A 166 -15.74 -15.96 -9.59
N PHE A 167 -16.25 -16.99 -8.93
CA PHE A 167 -15.53 -18.21 -8.64
C PHE A 167 -16.33 -19.42 -9.13
N GLY A 168 -15.68 -20.41 -9.75
CA GLY A 168 -16.34 -21.65 -10.18
C GLY A 168 -16.68 -22.58 -9.02
N LYS A 169 -16.04 -22.37 -7.87
CA LYS A 169 -16.36 -23.00 -6.59
C LYS A 169 -16.59 -21.92 -5.55
N ARG A 170 -17.46 -22.20 -4.56
CA ARG A 170 -17.75 -21.24 -3.50
C ARG A 170 -16.48 -20.84 -2.75
N TYR A 171 -16.17 -19.54 -2.76
CA TYR A 171 -15.15 -18.93 -1.92
C TYR A 171 -15.87 -18.29 -0.72
N TYR A 172 -15.57 -18.77 0.49
CA TYR A 172 -16.29 -18.38 1.71
C TYR A 172 -17.82 -18.51 1.58
N GLY A 173 -18.30 -19.57 0.90
CA GLY A 173 -19.74 -19.84 0.75
C GLY A 173 -20.44 -19.11 -0.39
N HIS A 174 -19.77 -18.19 -1.09
CA HIS A 174 -20.34 -17.41 -2.20
C HIS A 174 -19.63 -17.69 -3.53
N TYR A 175 -20.39 -17.65 -4.63
CA TYR A 175 -19.84 -17.75 -5.99
C TYR A 175 -19.43 -16.38 -6.54
N ILE A 176 -20.09 -15.31 -6.09
CA ILE A 176 -19.89 -13.94 -6.60
C ILE A 176 -19.64 -13.03 -5.41
N TRP A 177 -18.62 -12.18 -5.53
CA TRP A 177 -18.25 -11.17 -4.55
C TRP A 177 -18.16 -9.80 -5.18
N TYR A 178 -18.46 -8.77 -4.38
CA TYR A 178 -18.39 -7.37 -4.78
C TYR A 178 -17.49 -6.58 -3.83
N VAL A 179 -16.48 -5.91 -4.37
CA VAL A 179 -15.66 -4.94 -3.61
C VAL A 179 -16.14 -3.54 -3.98
N ARG A 180 -16.96 -2.94 -3.12
CA ARG A 180 -17.54 -1.61 -3.35
C ARG A 180 -16.61 -0.48 -2.88
N ASN A 181 -16.81 0.72 -3.45
CA ASN A 181 -16.11 1.95 -3.07
C ASN A 181 -14.58 1.84 -3.19
N TYR A 182 -14.10 1.10 -4.19
CA TYR A 182 -12.70 1.07 -4.52
C TYR A 182 -12.30 2.44 -5.10
N LYS A 183 -11.16 2.94 -4.65
CA LYS A 183 -10.60 4.21 -5.11
C LYS A 183 -9.12 4.02 -5.31
N ALA A 184 -8.61 4.54 -6.42
CA ALA A 184 -7.18 4.61 -6.67
C ALA A 184 -6.79 5.97 -7.24
N SER A 185 -5.62 6.47 -6.85
CA SER A 185 -5.04 7.70 -7.38
C SER A 185 -3.64 7.43 -7.92
N GLY A 186 -3.21 8.20 -8.91
CA GLY A 186 -1.91 8.03 -9.56
C GLY A 186 -1.40 9.34 -10.14
N TYR A 187 -0.21 9.27 -10.75
CA TYR A 187 0.31 10.35 -11.56
C TYR A 187 -0.50 10.48 -12.85
N ASN A 188 -0.81 11.71 -13.28
CA ASN A 188 -1.48 11.96 -14.55
C ASN A 188 -0.45 12.41 -15.59
N GLY A 189 -0.07 11.48 -16.48
CA GLY A 189 0.84 11.73 -17.59
C GLY A 189 0.18 12.39 -18.80
N ASP A 190 -1.13 12.29 -18.95
CA ASP A 190 -1.85 12.89 -20.08
C ASP A 190 -1.99 14.41 -19.91
N ASN A 191 -2.06 14.89 -18.66
CA ASN A 191 -2.19 16.31 -18.35
C ASN A 191 -1.16 16.77 -17.31
N VAL A 192 0.13 16.65 -17.66
CA VAL A 192 1.25 17.07 -16.79
C VAL A 192 1.16 18.54 -16.34
N ARG A 193 0.43 19.38 -17.08
CA ARG A 193 0.24 20.82 -16.81
C ARG A 193 -0.65 21.14 -15.61
N ASN A 194 -1.41 20.17 -15.09
CA ASN A 194 -2.13 20.34 -13.82
C ASN A 194 -1.17 20.37 -12.62
N GLY A 195 0.10 19.97 -12.79
CA GLY A 195 1.14 20.14 -11.79
C GLY A 195 1.83 21.50 -11.88
N TYR A 196 2.67 21.82 -10.89
CA TYR A 196 3.50 23.02 -10.90
C TYR A 196 4.82 22.81 -10.14
N VAL A 197 5.79 23.65 -10.46
CA VAL A 197 7.03 23.85 -9.72
C VAL A 197 7.15 25.35 -9.40
N ASN A 198 7.21 25.69 -8.13
CA ASN A 198 7.27 27.07 -7.65
C ASN A 198 8.54 27.32 -6.87
N PHE A 199 9.23 28.41 -7.20
CA PHE A 199 10.36 28.88 -6.41
C PHE A 199 9.88 29.75 -5.27
N LYS A 200 10.41 29.49 -4.08
CA LYS A 200 10.05 30.15 -2.85
C LYS A 200 11.30 30.69 -2.20
N ASP A 201 11.17 31.82 -1.52
CA ASP A 201 12.18 32.36 -0.65
C ASP A 201 11.56 33.01 0.59
N ALA A 202 12.37 33.13 1.64
CA ALA A 202 12.02 33.83 2.85
C ALA A 202 13.29 34.36 3.53
N LYS A 203 13.17 35.45 4.28
CA LYS A 203 14.26 35.92 5.12
C LYS A 203 14.63 34.84 6.13
N MET A 204 15.94 34.60 6.34
CA MET A 204 16.37 33.72 7.42
C MET A 204 16.04 34.36 8.76
N THR A 205 15.53 33.56 9.69
CA THR A 205 15.49 33.93 11.10
C THR A 205 16.91 34.07 11.65
N SER A 206 17.09 34.79 12.75
CA SER A 206 18.42 34.89 13.40
C SER A 206 18.98 33.52 13.78
N THR A 207 18.11 32.58 14.16
CA THR A 207 18.51 31.21 14.48
C THR A 207 19.04 30.48 13.25
N GLU A 208 18.32 30.51 12.14
CA GLU A 208 18.77 29.90 10.88
C GLU A 208 20.04 30.55 10.36
N TYR A 209 20.13 31.88 10.44
CA TYR A 209 21.33 32.61 10.05
C TYR A 209 22.54 32.14 10.85
N ASN A 210 22.45 32.10 12.18
CA ASN A 210 23.56 31.65 13.03
C ASN A 210 23.91 30.16 12.85
N GLN A 211 22.94 29.35 12.43
CA GLN A 211 23.14 27.92 12.17
C GLN A 211 23.84 27.67 10.83
N HIS A 212 23.50 28.42 9.79
CA HIS A 212 23.92 28.15 8.41
C HIS A 212 24.97 29.12 7.87
N CYS A 213 25.09 30.32 8.45
CA CYS A 213 25.98 31.39 8.01
C CYS A 213 27.00 31.70 9.11
N ARG A 214 28.20 31.12 8.97
CA ARG A 214 29.34 31.36 9.85
C ARG A 214 30.51 31.93 9.07
#